data_AF-A0A927M6D9-F1
#
_entry.id   AF-A0A927M6D9-F1
#
_cell.length_a   1.000
_cell.length_b   1.000
_cell.length_c   1.000
_cell.angle_alpha   90.00
_cell.angle_beta   90.00
_cell.angle_gamma   90.00
#
_symmetry.space_group_name_H-M   'P 1'
#
loop_
_entity.id
_entity.type
_entity.pdbx_description
1 polymer ?
#
loop_
_entity_poly.entity_id
_entity_poly.type
_entity_poly.pdbx_seq_one_letter_code
_entity_poly.pdbx_strand_id
1 'polypeptide(L)'
;MRRIEIDDEVYAHLEEHARGFEQPNDVLRRRLLEPTGSFRPRPAHTSSSSVPGALADLIAKGAINPGDTLSHVQVRKGRKFSGVVEGDGWIKTEVDRYKNPSPALGQLLGTSINGWANWTHDASGKTLGRLSS
;
A
#
# COMPACT_ATOMS: atom_id res chain seq x y z
N MET A 1 3.07 4.60 -14.01
CA MET A 1 3.79 3.30 -14.05
C MET A 1 3.35 2.57 -15.31
N ARG A 2 4.28 1.93 -16.03
CA ARG A 2 3.95 1.09 -17.19
C ARG A 2 4.08 -0.37 -16.75
N ARG A 3 3.21 -1.24 -17.28
CA ARG A 3 3.22 -2.68 -17.00
C ARG A 3 3.96 -3.40 -18.13
N ILE A 4 4.88 -4.29 -17.77
CA ILE A 4 5.56 -5.21 -18.68
C ILE A 4 5.32 -6.62 -18.15
N GLU A 5 5.18 -7.59 -19.05
CA GLU A 5 5.02 -9.00 -18.72
C GLU A 5 6.34 -9.72 -19.07
N ILE A 6 6.78 -10.56 -18.16
CA ILE A 6 7.97 -11.40 -18.27
C ILE A 6 7.56 -12.82 -17.90
N ASP A 7 8.28 -13.81 -18.42
CA ASP A 7 8.05 -15.21 -18.09
C ASP A 7 8.56 -15.57 -16.67
N ASP A 8 8.18 -16.77 -16.21
CA ASP A 8 8.48 -17.25 -14.87
C ASP A 8 9.98 -17.49 -14.64
N GLU A 9 10.73 -17.83 -15.70
CA GLU A 9 12.17 -18.04 -15.64
C GLU A 9 12.90 -16.72 -15.37
N VAL A 10 12.54 -15.67 -16.11
CA VAL A 10 13.07 -14.31 -15.90
C VAL A 10 12.63 -13.77 -14.55
N TYR A 11 11.40 -14.04 -14.12
CA TYR A 11 10.92 -13.62 -12.79
C TYR A 11 11.73 -14.28 -11.66
N ALA A 12 11.94 -15.60 -11.72
CA ALA A 12 12.77 -16.33 -10.75
C ALA A 12 14.21 -15.81 -10.73
N HIS A 13 14.77 -15.49 -11.90
CA HIS A 13 16.11 -14.91 -12.00
C HIS A 13 16.21 -13.54 -11.33
N LEU A 14 15.13 -12.75 -11.30
CA LEU A 14 15.11 -11.46 -10.60
C LEU A 14 15.02 -11.64 -9.08
N GLU A 15 14.25 -12.61 -8.58
CA GLU A 15 14.16 -12.90 -7.14
C GLU A 15 15.47 -13.45 -6.58
N GLU A 16 16.14 -14.35 -7.31
CA GLU A 16 17.44 -14.89 -6.91
C GLU A 16 18.50 -13.80 -6.77
N HIS A 17 18.42 -12.78 -7.60
CA HIS A 17 19.35 -11.65 -7.59
C HIS A 17 18.93 -10.50 -6.69
N ALA A 18 17.74 -10.55 -6.09
CA ALA A 18 17.27 -9.55 -5.16
C ALA A 18 18.15 -9.55 -3.90
N ARG A 19 18.59 -8.37 -3.48
CA ARG A 19 19.37 -8.21 -2.24
C ARG A 19 18.49 -7.63 -1.14
N GLY A 20 18.29 -8.38 -0.06
CA GLY A 20 17.50 -7.94 1.09
C GLY A 20 16.04 -7.72 0.72
N PHE A 21 15.59 -6.47 0.70
CA PHE A 21 14.20 -6.07 0.44
C PHE A 21 13.99 -5.44 -0.95
N GLU A 22 14.90 -5.72 -1.91
CA GLU A 22 14.78 -5.22 -3.29
C GLU A 22 13.53 -5.79 -3.99
N GLN A 23 12.75 -4.93 -4.66
CA GLN A 23 11.68 -5.37 -5.55
C GLN A 23 12.24 -5.70 -6.95
N PRO A 24 11.56 -6.52 -7.78
CA PRO A 24 12.07 -6.91 -9.10
C PRO A 24 12.47 -5.73 -10.00
N ASN A 25 11.74 -4.62 -9.91
CA ASN A 25 12.04 -3.41 -10.66
C ASN A 25 13.30 -2.67 -10.17
N ASP A 26 13.71 -2.85 -8.91
CA ASP A 26 14.97 -2.31 -8.38
C ASP A 26 16.16 -3.18 -8.80
N VAL A 27 15.97 -4.51 -8.86
CA VAL A 27 16.95 -5.45 -9.44
C VAL A 27 17.19 -5.13 -10.93
N LEU A 28 16.12 -4.91 -11.70
CA LEU A 28 16.19 -4.52 -13.10
C LEU A 28 16.94 -3.19 -13.30
N ARG A 29 16.67 -2.18 -12.47
CA ARG A 29 17.38 -0.90 -12.54
C ARG A 29 18.88 -1.08 -12.28
N ARG A 30 19.25 -1.82 -11.23
CA ARG A 30 20.65 -2.11 -10.91
C ARG A 30 21.35 -2.85 -12.03
N ARG A 31 20.69 -3.81 -12.68
CA ARG A 31 21.30 -4.65 -13.72
C ARG A 31 21.35 -4.01 -15.11
N LEU A 32 20.34 -3.21 -15.46
CA LEU A 32 20.17 -2.68 -16.83
C LEU A 32 20.60 -1.22 -16.98
N LEU A 33 20.59 -0.44 -15.90
CA LEU A 33 20.81 1.02 -15.95
C LEU A 33 22.10 1.48 -15.26
N GLU A 34 22.83 0.62 -14.55
CA GLU A 34 24.13 0.98 -13.98
C GLU A 34 25.27 0.64 -14.95
N PRO A 35 25.94 1.62 -15.58
CA PRO A 35 27.25 1.42 -16.16
C PRO A 35 28.27 1.31 -15.02
N THR A 36 29.27 0.44 -15.20
CA THR A 36 30.43 0.25 -14.32
C THR A 36 30.87 1.55 -13.63
N GLY A 37 30.64 1.65 -12.32
CA GLY A 37 31.24 2.69 -11.48
C GLY A 37 30.47 4.01 -11.39
N SER A 38 29.39 4.04 -10.62
CA SER A 38 29.15 5.10 -9.63
C SER A 38 27.90 4.76 -8.84
N PHE A 39 28.13 4.05 -7.73
CA PHE A 39 27.14 3.86 -6.69
C PHE A 39 26.76 5.25 -6.16
N ARG A 40 25.69 5.84 -6.67
CA ARG A 40 24.92 6.80 -5.88
C ARG A 40 23.89 5.95 -5.16
N PRO A 41 24.12 5.58 -3.89
CA PRO A 41 23.09 4.86 -3.15
C PRO A 41 21.83 5.72 -3.23
N ARG A 42 20.76 5.18 -3.83
CA ARG A 42 19.43 5.72 -3.59
C ARG A 42 19.28 5.65 -2.07
N PRO A 43 18.95 6.77 -1.39
CA PRO A 43 18.91 6.78 0.06
C PRO A 43 18.06 5.61 0.50
N ALA A 44 18.61 4.84 1.45
CA ALA A 44 17.84 3.88 2.21
C ALA A 44 16.47 4.49 2.49
N HIS A 45 15.40 3.74 2.29
CA HIS A 45 14.07 4.14 2.72
C HIS A 45 13.99 4.11 4.27
N THR A 46 14.92 4.79 4.93
CA THR A 46 14.73 5.43 6.22
C THR A 46 13.90 6.68 5.95
N SER A 47 12.66 6.62 6.42
CA SER A 47 11.69 7.70 6.64
C SER A 47 12.23 9.12 6.50
N SER A 48 11.79 9.87 5.47
CA SER A 48 11.45 11.32 5.53
C SER A 48 11.45 11.98 4.14
N SER A 49 10.46 11.65 3.33
CA SER A 49 9.83 12.63 2.44
C SER A 49 8.36 12.23 2.42
N SER A 50 7.55 12.98 3.14
CA SER A 50 6.14 12.71 3.45
C SER A 50 5.32 12.61 2.16
N VAL A 51 5.30 11.45 1.53
CA VAL A 51 4.27 11.17 0.52
C VAL A 51 3.01 10.92 1.32
N PRO A 52 2.04 11.84 1.28
CA PRO A 52 0.80 11.66 2.00
C PRO A 52 0.13 10.38 1.48
N GLY A 53 -0.36 9.55 2.38
CA GLY A 53 -1.17 8.40 2.00
C GLY A 53 -2.49 8.88 1.40
N ALA A 54 -3.22 7.99 0.72
CA ALA A 54 -4.45 8.37 0.04
C ALA A 54 -5.57 8.84 0.98
N LEU A 55 -5.45 8.60 2.29
CA LEU A 55 -6.36 9.17 3.28
C LEU A 55 -5.97 10.59 3.72
N ALA A 56 -4.82 11.10 3.31
CA ALA A 56 -4.37 12.44 3.73
C ALA A 56 -5.33 13.54 3.28
N ASP A 57 -5.90 13.43 2.07
CA ASP A 57 -6.90 14.37 1.57
C ASP A 57 -8.19 14.34 2.41
N LEU A 58 -8.58 13.16 2.89
CA LEU A 58 -9.74 12.99 3.76
C LEU A 58 -9.49 13.57 5.16
N ILE A 59 -8.27 13.41 5.69
CA ILE A 59 -7.84 14.02 6.94
C ILE A 59 -7.82 15.55 6.79
N ALA A 60 -7.26 16.07 5.69
CA ALA A 60 -7.22 17.50 5.41
C ALA A 60 -8.63 18.13 5.28
N LYS A 61 -9.60 17.36 4.76
CA LYS A 61 -11.02 17.74 4.71
C LYS A 61 -11.75 17.61 6.06
N GLY A 62 -11.12 17.03 7.09
CA GLY A 62 -11.73 16.75 8.38
C GLY A 62 -12.82 15.66 8.33
N ALA A 63 -12.86 14.85 7.26
CA ALA A 63 -13.84 13.78 7.10
C ALA A 63 -13.50 12.54 7.95
N ILE A 64 -12.21 12.36 8.25
CA ILE A 64 -11.64 11.34 9.12
C ILE A 64 -10.50 11.96 9.91
N ASN A 65 -10.17 11.39 11.06
CA ASN A 65 -9.08 11.81 11.92
C ASN A 65 -7.98 10.75 12.02
N PRO A 66 -6.74 11.17 12.31
CA PRO A 66 -5.69 10.26 12.73
C PRO A 66 -6.12 9.48 13.99
N GLY A 67 -5.95 8.17 13.98
CA GLY A 67 -6.39 7.27 15.04
C GLY A 67 -7.78 6.66 14.81
N ASP A 68 -8.52 7.12 13.79
CA ASP A 68 -9.82 6.56 13.46
C ASP A 68 -9.69 5.11 12.99
N THR A 69 -10.68 4.30 13.35
CA THR A 69 -10.72 2.88 12.99
C THR A 69 -11.60 2.67 11.77
N LEU A 70 -11.06 1.93 10.82
CA LEU A 70 -11.76 1.40 9.66
C LEU A 70 -12.08 -0.06 9.90
N SER A 71 -13.28 -0.48 9.55
CA SER A 71 -13.66 -1.88 9.57
C SER A 71 -14.24 -2.34 8.23
N HIS A 72 -14.00 -3.61 7.92
CA HIS A 72 -14.61 -4.30 6.79
C HIS A 72 -15.19 -5.62 7.28
N VAL A 73 -16.48 -5.87 7.01
CA VAL A 73 -17.16 -7.10 7.40
C VAL A 73 -17.61 -7.87 6.17
N GLN A 74 -17.12 -9.10 6.02
CA GLN A 74 -17.65 -10.06 5.06
C GLN A 74 -18.76 -10.88 5.70
N VAL A 75 -20.00 -10.37 5.63
CA VAL A 75 -21.19 -11.00 6.23
C VAL A 75 -21.35 -12.46 5.79
N ARG A 76 -21.11 -12.78 4.51
CA ARG A 76 -21.24 -14.14 3.97
C ARG A 76 -20.16 -15.12 4.46
N LYS A 77 -18.99 -14.62 4.87
CA LYS A 77 -17.87 -15.45 5.36
C LYS A 77 -17.62 -15.30 6.86
N GLY A 78 -18.37 -14.45 7.55
CA GLY A 78 -18.20 -14.17 8.98
C GLY A 78 -16.85 -13.51 9.35
N ARG A 79 -16.10 -12.98 8.39
CA ARG A 79 -14.76 -12.38 8.65
C ARG A 79 -14.88 -10.88 8.82
N LYS A 80 -14.27 -10.33 9.88
CA LYS A 80 -14.12 -8.89 10.10
C LYS A 80 -12.63 -8.54 10.03
N PHE A 81 -12.33 -7.47 9.32
CA PHE A 81 -11.00 -6.89 9.22
C PHE A 81 -11.03 -5.47 9.77
N SER A 82 -9.94 -5.06 10.39
CA SER A 82 -9.76 -3.73 10.95
C SER A 82 -8.50 -3.06 10.41
N GLY A 83 -8.53 -1.75 10.35
CA GLY A 83 -7.40 -0.90 10.05
C GLY A 83 -7.49 0.40 10.83
N VAL A 84 -6.37 1.03 11.11
CA VAL A 84 -6.29 2.32 11.82
C VAL A 84 -5.71 3.34 10.86
N VAL A 85 -6.33 4.53 10.81
CA VAL A 85 -5.85 5.67 10.03
C VAL A 85 -4.70 6.31 10.78
N GLU A 86 -3.55 6.47 10.13
CA GLU A 86 -2.41 7.20 10.70
C GLU A 86 -2.39 8.66 10.21
N GLY A 87 -1.68 9.52 10.95
CA GLY A 87 -1.72 10.98 10.75
C GLY A 87 -1.16 11.48 9.42
N ASP A 88 -0.40 10.65 8.71
CA ASP A 88 0.09 10.92 7.37
C ASP A 88 -0.83 10.38 6.27
N GLY A 89 -2.03 9.90 6.60
CA GLY A 89 -3.01 9.39 5.64
C GLY A 89 -2.79 7.95 5.23
N TRP A 90 -1.99 7.19 5.98
CA TRP A 90 -1.77 5.77 5.77
C TRP A 90 -2.78 4.93 6.58
N ILE A 91 -2.95 3.67 6.18
CA ILE A 91 -3.78 2.69 6.87
C ILE A 91 -2.88 1.64 7.45
N LYS A 92 -2.88 1.49 8.77
CA LYS A 92 -2.21 0.41 9.47
C LYS A 92 -3.20 -0.72 9.71
N THR A 93 -2.94 -1.89 9.15
CA THR A 93 -3.73 -3.10 9.45
C THR A 93 -2.91 -4.04 10.33
N GLU A 94 -3.45 -5.22 10.64
CA GLU A 94 -2.74 -6.26 11.37
C GLU A 94 -1.54 -6.84 10.60
N VAL A 95 -1.54 -6.73 9.26
CA VAL A 95 -0.49 -7.29 8.40
C VAL A 95 0.64 -6.29 8.18
N ASP A 96 0.30 -5.08 7.73
CA ASP A 96 1.28 -4.05 7.40
C ASP A 96 0.62 -2.66 7.31
N ARG A 97 1.43 -1.66 6.94
CA ARG A 97 1.04 -0.28 6.72
C ARG A 97 0.93 0.02 5.22
N TYR A 98 -0.21 0.56 4.81
CA TYR A 98 -0.53 0.79 3.40
C TYR A 98 -0.87 2.24 3.14
N LYS A 99 -0.29 2.80 2.08
CA LYS A 99 -0.65 4.13 1.59
C LYS A 99 -2.05 4.20 0.98
N ASN A 100 -2.58 3.08 0.47
CA ASN A 100 -3.84 3.04 -0.28
C ASN A 100 -4.82 2.04 0.36
N PRO A 101 -6.14 2.33 0.37
CA PRO A 101 -7.14 1.42 0.93
C PRO A 101 -7.29 0.10 0.18
N SER A 102 -7.16 0.11 -1.15
CA SER A 102 -7.34 -1.11 -1.97
C SER A 102 -6.24 -2.16 -1.73
N PRO A 103 -4.94 -1.82 -1.73
CA PRO A 103 -3.90 -2.76 -1.31
C PRO A 103 -4.06 -3.24 0.13
N ALA A 104 -4.47 -2.35 1.05
CA ALA A 104 -4.67 -2.70 2.46
C ALA A 104 -5.70 -3.83 2.61
N LEU A 105 -6.85 -3.68 1.93
CA LEU A 105 -7.90 -4.70 1.98
C LEU A 105 -7.57 -5.91 1.13
N GLY A 106 -6.91 -5.71 -0.01
CA GLY A 106 -6.55 -6.79 -0.91
C GLY A 106 -5.55 -7.76 -0.30
N GLN A 107 -4.58 -7.27 0.48
CA GLN A 107 -3.66 -8.13 1.21
C GLN A 107 -4.37 -8.95 2.29
N LEU A 108 -5.30 -8.33 3.03
CA LEU A 108 -6.09 -9.01 4.06
C LEU A 108 -7.02 -10.10 3.49
N LEU A 109 -7.56 -9.86 2.29
CA LEU A 109 -8.46 -10.78 1.60
C LEU A 109 -7.74 -11.80 0.72
N GLY A 110 -6.48 -11.55 0.37
CA GLY A 110 -5.72 -12.30 -0.62
C GLY A 110 -6.25 -12.11 -2.06
N THR A 111 -7.07 -11.09 -2.31
CA THR A 111 -7.68 -10.83 -3.62
C THR A 111 -7.77 -9.34 -3.91
N SER A 112 -7.72 -8.95 -5.18
CA SER A 112 -7.90 -7.55 -5.57
C SER A 112 -9.34 -7.11 -5.29
N ILE A 113 -9.50 -6.05 -4.50
CA ILE A 113 -10.80 -5.50 -4.11
C ILE A 113 -10.74 -3.97 -4.10
N ASN A 114 -11.89 -3.33 -4.32
CA ASN A 114 -12.02 -1.89 -4.18
C ASN A 114 -12.07 -1.48 -2.69
N GLY A 115 -10.92 -1.11 -2.11
CA GLY A 115 -10.85 -0.72 -0.70
C GLY A 115 -11.67 0.52 -0.36
N TRP A 116 -11.86 1.45 -1.29
CA TRP A 116 -12.63 2.68 -1.02
C TRP A 116 -14.11 2.39 -0.76
N ALA A 117 -14.69 1.46 -1.51
CA ALA A 117 -16.10 1.11 -1.35
C ALA A 117 -16.35 0.12 -0.19
N ASN A 118 -15.33 -0.61 0.23
CA ASN A 118 -15.47 -1.73 1.17
C ASN A 118 -15.00 -1.42 2.58
N TRP A 119 -14.11 -0.45 2.76
CA TRP A 119 -13.78 0.06 4.10
C TRP A 119 -14.88 0.98 4.61
N THR A 120 -15.41 0.65 5.77
CA THR A 120 -16.33 1.47 6.54
C THR A 120 -15.56 2.18 7.63
N HIS A 121 -15.75 3.49 7.75
CA HIS A 121 -15.22 4.27 8.85
C HIS A 121 -16.16 4.15 10.05
N ASP A 122 -15.68 3.59 11.17
CA ASP A 122 -16.52 3.22 12.31
C ASP A 122 -17.17 4.43 12.99
N ALA A 123 -16.45 5.56 13.12
CA ALA A 123 -16.99 6.75 13.77
C ALA A 123 -18.09 7.44 12.94
N SER A 124 -17.96 7.41 11.60
CA SER A 124 -18.94 8.04 10.71
C SER A 124 -20.03 7.08 10.19
N GLY A 125 -19.80 5.77 10.30
CA GLY A 125 -20.62 4.72 9.68
C GLY A 125 -20.63 4.74 8.14
N LYS A 126 -19.81 5.59 7.50
CA LYS A 126 -19.77 5.76 6.04
C LYS A 126 -18.57 5.05 5.44
N THR A 127 -18.67 4.69 4.16
CA THR A 127 -17.53 4.13 3.42
C THR A 127 -16.54 5.21 3.03
N LEU A 128 -15.26 4.87 2.91
CA LEU A 128 -14.21 5.80 2.49
C LEU A 128 -14.52 6.48 1.15
N GLY A 129 -15.08 5.73 0.19
CA GLY A 129 -15.49 6.27 -1.10
C GLY A 129 -16.58 7.33 -0.98
N ARG A 130 -17.50 7.21 -0.02
CA ARG A 130 -18.54 8.21 0.23
C ARG A 130 -18.00 9.46 0.94
N LEU A 131 -16.95 9.31 1.74
CA LEU A 131 -16.28 10.44 2.40
C LEU A 131 -15.36 11.20 1.44
N SER A 132 -14.88 10.52 0.38
CA SER A 132 -13.99 11.13 -0.62
C SER A 132 -14.73 11.87 -1.73
N SER A 133 -16.03 11.61 -1.89
CA SER A 133 -16.90 12.19 -2.92
C SER A 133 -17.43 13.56 -2.50
#